data_AF-A0AAI8YQP7-F1
#
_entry.id   AF-A0AAI8YQP7-F1
#
_cell.length_a   1.000
_cell.length_b   1.000
_cell.length_c   1.000
_cell.angle_alpha   90.00
_cell.angle_beta   90.00
_cell.angle_gamma   90.00
#
_symmetry.space_group_name_H-M   'P 1'
#
loop_
_entity.id
_entity.type
_entity.pdbx_description
1 polymer ?
#
loop_
_entity_poly.entity_id
_entity_poly.type
_entity_poly.pdbx_seq_one_letter_code
_entity_poly.pdbx_strand_id
1 'polypeptide(L)'
;MCLIGHDVKVNVIAPHLVEEPCIQGHNGSGSVFSSGCNLRCTFCQNHDIERQRKGLDLSPEELAGAMVPYGSCRTWATCTNIDLVTPELVRPAGRSRSRP
;
A
#
# COMPACT_ATOMS: atom_id res chain seq x y z
N MET A 1 2.04 -1.84 -14.36
CA MET A 1 0.59 -1.71 -14.21
C MET A 1 0.19 -0.46 -14.96
N CYS A 2 -0.15 -0.63 -16.22
CA CYS A 2 -0.70 0.45 -17.03
C CYS A 2 -2.14 0.73 -16.59
N LEU A 3 -2.58 1.99 -16.70
CA LEU A 3 -3.95 2.43 -16.39
C LEU A 3 -4.36 2.32 -14.91
N ILE A 4 -3.42 2.38 -13.96
CA ILE A 4 -3.80 2.81 -12.61
C ILE A 4 -4.20 4.29 -12.74
N GLY A 5 -5.44 4.58 -12.31
CA GLY A 5 -5.99 5.93 -12.32
C GLY A 5 -5.30 6.83 -11.30
N HIS A 6 -6.02 7.85 -10.86
CA HIS A 6 -5.55 8.70 -9.77
C HIS A 6 -5.55 7.97 -8.42
N ASP A 7 -6.49 7.03 -8.25
CA ASP A 7 -6.72 6.31 -7.00
C ASP A 7 -5.96 4.97 -7.01
N VAL A 8 -5.57 4.53 -5.82
CA VAL A 8 -4.85 3.27 -5.61
C VAL A 8 -5.76 2.26 -4.94
N LYS A 9 -5.78 1.03 -5.45
CA LYS A 9 -6.50 -0.05 -4.82
C LYS A 9 -5.68 -0.63 -3.68
N VAL A 10 -6.18 -0.53 -2.45
CA VAL A 10 -5.52 -1.00 -1.23
C VAL A 10 -6.32 -2.12 -0.62
N ASN A 11 -5.65 -3.25 -0.37
CA ASN A 11 -6.27 -4.42 0.23
C ASN A 11 -6.16 -4.43 1.76
N VAL A 12 -5.00 -4.02 2.31
CA VAL A 12 -4.76 -4.02 3.76
C VAL A 12 -3.92 -2.80 4.14
N ILE A 13 -4.29 -2.16 5.25
CA ILE A 13 -3.48 -1.18 5.99
C ILE A 13 -3.44 -1.68 7.42
N ALA A 14 -2.28 -2.15 7.88
CA ALA A 14 -2.15 -2.74 9.21
C ALA A 14 -0.71 -2.68 9.73
N PRO A 15 -0.51 -2.68 11.06
CA PRO A 15 0.81 -2.87 11.65
C PRO A 15 1.34 -4.28 11.34
N HIS A 16 2.60 -4.35 10.94
CA HIS A 16 3.37 -5.53 10.64
C HIS A 16 4.52 -5.65 11.65
N LEU A 17 4.41 -6.65 12.53
CA LEU A 17 5.37 -6.89 13.64
C LEU A 17 6.35 -8.03 13.32
N VAL A 18 6.28 -8.57 12.11
CA VAL A 18 7.05 -9.75 11.67
C VAL A 18 8.13 -9.37 10.65
N GLU A 19 8.29 -8.07 10.42
CA GLU A 19 9.37 -7.48 9.62
C GLU A 19 10.73 -7.69 10.32
N GLU A 20 11.85 -7.59 9.62
CA GLU A 20 13.16 -7.85 10.23
C GLU A 20 13.45 -6.89 11.42
N PRO A 21 14.05 -7.37 12.53
CA PRO A 21 14.21 -6.58 13.76
C PRO A 21 14.90 -5.22 13.56
N CYS A 22 15.84 -5.13 12.61
CA CYS A 22 16.55 -3.90 12.29
C CYS A 22 15.68 -2.86 11.55
N ILE A 23 14.62 -3.30 10.88
CA ILE A 23 13.73 -2.44 10.08
C ILE A 23 12.54 -2.01 10.93
N GLN A 24 11.93 -2.93 11.67
CA GLN A 24 10.71 -2.65 12.44
C GLN A 24 10.93 -1.86 13.73
N GLY A 25 12.18 -1.80 14.22
CA GLY A 25 12.49 -1.18 15.49
C GLY A 25 11.71 -1.81 16.65
N HIS A 26 11.32 -1.00 17.63
CA HIS A 26 10.61 -1.48 18.82
C HIS A 26 9.08 -1.46 18.68
N ASN A 27 8.55 -0.76 17.67
CA ASN A 27 7.11 -0.50 17.54
C ASN A 27 6.47 -1.15 16.30
N GLY A 28 7.24 -1.91 15.52
CA GLY A 28 6.74 -2.50 14.27
C GLY A 28 6.81 -1.55 13.08
N SER A 29 6.50 -2.08 11.90
CA SER A 29 6.27 -1.29 10.70
C SER A 29 4.78 -1.19 10.38
N GLY A 30 4.35 -0.12 9.74
CA GLY A 30 3.03 -0.04 9.15
C GLY A 30 3.11 -0.51 7.70
N SER A 31 2.42 -1.59 7.30
CA SER A 31 2.38 -2.01 5.89
C SER A 31 1.07 -1.65 5.17
N VAL A 32 1.19 -0.93 4.05
CA VAL A 32 0.09 -0.70 3.09
C VAL A 32 0.26 -1.68 1.93
N PHE A 33 -0.64 -2.65 1.83
CA PHE A 33 -0.65 -3.62 0.74
C PHE A 33 -1.56 -3.14 -0.39
N SER A 34 -0.94 -2.62 -1.43
CA SER A 34 -1.63 -2.28 -2.68
C SER A 34 -1.98 -3.53 -3.48
N SER A 35 -2.99 -3.42 -4.33
CA SER A 35 -3.54 -4.52 -5.10
C SER A 35 -3.37 -4.31 -6.60
N GLY A 36 -3.02 -5.38 -7.30
CA GLY A 36 -2.83 -5.42 -8.74
C GLY A 36 -1.37 -5.63 -9.15
N CYS A 37 -1.07 -6.75 -9.80
CA CYS A 37 0.27 -7.07 -10.32
C CYS A 37 0.18 -7.61 -11.75
N ASN A 38 1.07 -7.19 -12.66
CA ASN A 38 1.13 -7.75 -14.02
C ASN A 38 2.20 -8.85 -14.19
N LEU A 39 3.05 -9.10 -13.20
CA LEU A 39 4.20 -10.01 -13.30
C LEU A 39 3.81 -11.50 -13.26
N ARG A 40 2.59 -11.83 -12.83
CA ARG A 40 1.99 -13.19 -12.83
C ARG A 40 2.90 -14.27 -12.21
N CYS A 41 3.70 -13.94 -11.20
CA CYS A 41 4.65 -14.85 -10.57
C CYS A 41 3.97 -16.12 -10.04
N THR A 42 4.52 -17.30 -10.36
CA THR A 42 3.96 -18.59 -9.92
C THR A 42 4.14 -18.86 -8.42
N PHE A 43 5.03 -18.11 -7.77
CA PHE A 43 5.38 -18.22 -6.34
C PHE A 43 4.90 -17.00 -5.54
N CYS A 44 3.95 -16.23 -6.06
CA CYS A 44 3.49 -15.01 -5.38
C CYS A 44 2.75 -15.36 -4.08
N GLN A 45 3.28 -14.92 -2.95
CA GLN A 45 2.62 -15.03 -1.64
C GLN A 45 1.35 -14.18 -1.56
N ASN A 46 1.29 -13.10 -2.34
CA ASN A 46 0.21 -12.13 -2.38
C ASN A 46 -0.74 -12.37 -3.57
N HIS A 47 -0.72 -13.57 -4.16
CA HIS A 47 -1.49 -13.90 -5.38
C HIS A 47 -2.98 -13.54 -5.27
N ASP A 48 -3.60 -13.90 -4.15
CA ASP A 48 -5.03 -13.68 -3.89
C ASP A 48 -5.41 -12.20 -3.92
N ILE A 49 -4.52 -11.33 -3.46
CA ILE A 49 -4.79 -9.90 -3.36
C ILE A 49 -4.35 -9.19 -4.64
N GLU A 50 -3.26 -9.63 -5.28
CA GLU A 50 -2.68 -8.97 -6.45
C GLU A 50 -3.38 -9.31 -7.76
N ARG A 51 -3.77 -10.57 -7.98
CA ARG A 51 -4.37 -10.98 -9.26
C ARG A 51 -5.86 -10.67 -9.34
N GLN A 52 -6.54 -10.68 -8.19
CA GLN A 52 -7.98 -10.45 -8.11
C GLN A 52 -8.35 -8.99 -7.93
N ARG A 53 -7.36 -8.08 -7.86
CA ARG A 53 -7.58 -6.65 -7.60
C ARG A 53 -8.53 -6.44 -6.40
N LYS A 54 -8.26 -7.11 -5.28
CA LYS A 54 -9.08 -7.01 -4.07
C LYS A 54 -8.74 -5.75 -3.27
N GLY A 55 -9.74 -5.21 -2.57
CA GLY A 55 -9.58 -4.03 -1.73
C GLY A 55 -10.36 -2.82 -2.21
N LEU A 56 -10.10 -1.69 -1.54
CA LEU A 56 -10.79 -0.42 -1.73
C LEU A 56 -9.96 0.50 -2.62
N ASP A 57 -10.62 1.19 -3.54
CA ASP A 57 -9.98 2.30 -4.26
C ASP A 57 -9.93 3.50 -3.32
N LEU A 58 -8.72 3.96 -2.98
CA LEU A 58 -8.47 5.11 -2.12
C LEU A 58 -7.84 6.23 -2.93
N SER A 59 -8.39 7.42 -2.79
CA SER A 59 -7.73 8.65 -3.26
C SER A 59 -6.43 8.91 -2.48
N PRO A 60 -5.50 9.72 -3.02
CA PRO A 60 -4.30 10.13 -2.30
C PRO A 60 -4.60 10.75 -0.93
N GLU A 61 -5.67 11.53 -0.81
CA GLU A 61 -6.10 12.16 0.44
C GLU A 61 -6.63 11.14 1.46
N GLU A 62 -7.43 10.17 1.02
CA GLU A 62 -7.93 9.08 1.88
C GLU A 62 -6.80 8.16 2.33
N LEU A 63 -5.87 7.83 1.43
CA LEU A 63 -4.70 7.04 1.76
C LEU A 63 -3.80 7.79 2.75
N ALA A 64 -3.53 9.08 2.50
CA ALA A 64 -2.78 9.90 3.43
C ALA A 64 -3.48 9.97 4.79
N GLY A 65 -4.80 10.17 4.83
CA GLY A 65 -5.58 10.16 6.06
C GLY A 65 -5.52 8.83 6.81
N ALA A 66 -5.54 7.70 6.09
CA ALA A 66 -5.37 6.36 6.67
C ALA A 66 -3.95 6.12 7.18
N MET A 67 -2.95 6.82 6.63
CA MET A 67 -1.55 6.74 7.05
C MET A 67 -1.19 7.72 8.17
N VAL A 68 -2.01 8.76 8.40
CA VAL A 68 -1.76 9.78 9.43
C VAL A 68 -2.05 9.24 10.83
N PRO A 69 -1.09 9.34 11.77
CA PRO A 69 -1.28 8.93 13.15
C PRO A 69 -2.40 9.71 13.85
N TYR A 70 -3.42 9.02 14.37
CA TYR A 70 -4.23 9.51 15.49
C TYR A 70 -3.70 8.87 16.78
N GLY A 71 -3.45 9.68 17.80
CA GLY A 71 -2.64 9.32 18.98
C GLY A 71 -3.08 8.13 19.85
N SER A 72 -2.11 7.70 20.66
CA SER A 72 -2.03 6.69 21.75
C SER A 72 -2.46 5.23 21.49
N CYS A 73 -1.42 4.42 21.28
CA CYS A 73 -1.16 3.02 21.64
C CYS A 73 -1.85 1.87 20.86
N ARG A 74 -1.01 1.06 20.18
CA ARG A 74 -1.29 -0.20 19.43
C ARG A 74 -1.96 -0.07 18.06
N THR A 75 -1.88 1.08 17.43
CA THR A 75 -2.40 1.31 16.08
C THR A 75 -1.26 1.63 15.11
N TRP A 76 -1.54 1.55 13.81
CA TRP A 76 -0.67 2.00 12.70
C TRP A 76 0.12 3.29 13.01
N ALA A 77 -0.52 4.18 13.77
CA ALA A 77 -0.01 5.46 14.27
C ALA A 77 1.29 5.40 15.10
N THR A 78 1.66 4.23 15.63
CA THR A 78 2.83 4.06 16.51
C THR A 78 4.01 3.35 15.86
N CYS A 79 3.83 2.83 14.64
CA CYS A 79 4.87 2.13 13.90
C CYS A 79 6.06 3.06 13.62
N THR A 80 7.27 2.50 13.63
CA THR A 80 8.51 3.27 13.44
C THR A 80 8.69 3.73 11.99
N ASN A 81 8.14 2.97 11.04
CA ASN A 81 8.20 3.24 9.61
C ASN A 81 6.91 2.79 8.92
N ILE A 82 6.80 3.14 7.65
CA ILE A 82 5.69 2.76 6.78
C ILE A 82 6.25 2.09 5.52
N ASP A 83 5.82 0.85 5.30
CA ASP A 83 6.14 0.03 4.14
C ASP A 83 5.00 0.11 3.12
N LEU A 84 5.28 0.74 1.99
CA LEU A 84 4.39 0.69 0.84
C LEU A 84 4.67 -0.58 0.07
N VAL A 85 3.92 -1.64 0.36
CA VAL A 85 4.08 -2.93 -0.30
C VAL A 85 3.33 -2.89 -1.62
N THR A 86 4.11 -2.74 -2.69
CA THR A 86 3.60 -2.76 -4.04
C THR A 86 4.14 -3.96 -4.82
N PRO A 87 3.28 -4.69 -5.55
CA PRO A 87 3.70 -5.78 -6.44
C PRO A 87 4.66 -5.37 -7.56
N GLU A 88 4.68 -4.09 -7.92
CA GLU A 88 5.58 -3.49 -8.89
C GLU A 88 5.70 -1.97 -8.66
N LEU A 89 6.61 -1.30 -9.38
CA LEU A 89 6.69 0.16 -9.39
C LEU A 89 5.46 0.77 -10.06
N VAL A 90 4.59 1.41 -9.27
CA VAL A 90 3.44 2.14 -9.76
C VAL A 90 3.84 3.55 -10.18
N ARG A 91 3.64 3.89 -11.45
CA ARG A 91 3.65 5.28 -11.91
C ARG A 91 2.21 5.71 -12.15
N PRO A 92 1.62 6.58 -11.31
CA PRO A 92 0.27 7.10 -11.54
C PRO A 92 0.18 7.71 -12.92
N ALA A 93 -0.94 7.50 -13.61
CA ALA A 93 -1.20 8.24 -14.84
C ALA A 93 -1.23 9.73 -14.50
N GLY A 94 -0.18 10.46 -14.87
CA GLY A 94 -0.14 11.92 -14.65
C GLY A 94 -1.39 12.54 -15.27
N ARG A 95 -1.99 13.54 -14.58
CA ARG A 95 -3.17 14.29 -15.05
C ARG A 95 -3.04 14.45 -16.56
N SER A 96 -3.96 13.85 -17.31
CA SER A 96 -4.06 14.14 -18.73
C SER A 96 -4.24 15.63 -18.82
N ARG A 97 -3.17 16.35 -19.20
CA ARG A 97 -3.34 17.72 -19.69
C ARG A 97 -4.33 17.55 -20.83
N SER A 98 -5.54 18.07 -20.66
CA SER A 98 -6.48 18.23 -21.76
C SER A 98 -5.65 18.86 -22.88
N ARG A 99 -5.37 18.08 -23.93
CA ARG A 99 -4.72 18.63 -25.11
C ARG A 99 -5.64 19.76 -25.61
N PRO A 100 -5.12 20.98 -25.82
CA PRO A 100 -5.89 22.01 -26.50
C PRO A 100 -6.27 21.56 -27.91
#